data_AF-A0A652JXX3-F1
#
_entry.id   AF-A0A652JXX3-F1
#
_cell.length_a   1.000
_cell.length_b   1.000
_cell.length_c   1.000
_cell.angle_alpha   90.00
_cell.angle_beta   90.00
_cell.angle_gamma   90.00
#
_symmetry.space_group_name_H-M   'P 1'
#
loop_
_entity.id
_entity.type
_entity.pdbx_description
1 polymer ?
#
loop_
_entity_poly.entity_id
_entity_poly.type
_entity_poly.pdbx_seq_one_letter_code
_entity_poly.pdbx_strand_id
1 'polypeptide(L)'
;MPEQPPVPDWLLHRDVVLLRAVATAVVRLDGVTRLDSFSLPYPAEAQRALDGLVLACLLSGARPPSGIPELMRWCRARPLGSWPLDRLPEGLFAAEDRLIDEDSGRPTQLCDELAVKMLGDSAGRQYDRVVIQEAMRACRDASSPESYTAFRRLLVTRPVLTESDWLDIGADLYLDPVRFLIDEIYGPVPAGSRRDGLHLTCGRCLTLLTPVAGGGWWCERDQCRFQGVPPHGRVLPAADVGDIRQLRRPLRQFVTGPGRAEADLEQELRGLGLAVEMWPGFDAYDLRVTFPDGHVWAIDVKDWAHPGLLGRSAKAVRPDPPYDEACWVVPRFRVRTRRDYLDVFARERAPQAGGLRLLSDDELVRTARARLRGERGATARITPQITETNGAKDA
;
A
#
# COMPACT_ATOMS: atom_id res chain seq x y z
N MET A 1 -9.59 29.97 -12.33
CA MET A 1 -8.72 28.81 -12.09
C MET A 1 -8.94 28.39 -10.65
N PRO A 2 -9.34 27.15 -10.34
CA PRO A 2 -9.38 26.73 -8.94
C PRO A 2 -7.94 26.75 -8.41
N GLU A 3 -7.70 27.54 -7.37
CA GLU A 3 -6.43 27.54 -6.63
C GLU A 3 -6.09 26.09 -6.27
N GLN A 4 -4.92 25.64 -6.71
CA GLN A 4 -4.37 24.38 -6.24
C GLN A 4 -4.31 24.46 -4.70
N PRO A 5 -4.84 23.47 -3.98
CA PRO A 5 -4.73 23.49 -2.52
C PRO A 5 -3.25 23.62 -2.14
N PRO A 6 -2.91 24.49 -1.18
CA PRO A 6 -1.52 24.74 -0.82
C PRO A 6 -0.85 23.42 -0.44
N VAL A 7 0.30 23.14 -1.06
CA VAL A 7 1.15 22.02 -0.66
C VAL A 7 1.52 22.24 0.81
N PRO A 8 1.21 21.30 1.74
CA PRO A 8 1.58 21.44 3.14
C PRO A 8 3.05 21.83 3.31
N ASP A 9 3.30 22.79 4.20
CA ASP A 9 4.65 23.33 4.49
C ASP A 9 5.67 22.21 4.75
N TRP A 10 5.24 21.14 5.42
CA TRP A 10 6.13 20.02 5.72
C TRP A 10 6.54 19.18 4.49
N LEU A 11 5.76 19.14 3.40
CA LEU A 11 6.17 18.44 2.17
C LEU A 11 7.29 19.16 1.44
N LEU A 12 7.38 20.48 1.65
CA LEU A 12 8.45 21.35 1.16
C LEU A 12 9.62 21.42 2.14
N HIS A 13 9.46 20.82 3.32
CA HIS A 13 10.49 20.78 4.34
C HIS A 13 11.75 20.07 3.82
N ARG A 14 12.90 20.74 3.96
CA ARG A 14 14.17 20.32 3.37
C ARG A 14 14.53 18.86 3.67
N ASP A 15 14.41 18.45 4.92
CA ASP A 15 14.80 17.09 5.35
C ASP A 15 13.83 16.03 4.82
N VAL A 16 12.56 16.40 4.63
CA VAL A 16 11.55 15.51 4.05
C VAL A 16 11.80 15.34 2.54
N VAL A 17 12.16 16.42 1.85
CA VAL A 17 12.57 16.37 0.43
C VAL A 17 13.82 15.52 0.26
N LEU A 18 14.79 15.63 1.18
CA LEU A 18 15.99 14.79 1.18
C LEU A 18 15.65 13.32 1.41
N LEU A 19 14.83 12.99 2.42
CA LEU A 19 14.38 11.61 2.66
C LEU A 19 13.71 11.00 1.42
N ARG A 20 12.88 11.77 0.72
CA ARG A 20 12.27 11.35 -0.56
C ARG A 20 13.32 11.06 -1.62
N ALA A 21 14.32 11.92 -1.78
CA ALA A 21 15.38 11.72 -2.76
C ALA A 21 16.14 10.41 -2.47
N VAL A 22 16.45 10.15 -1.20
CA VAL A 22 17.08 8.89 -0.77
C VAL A 22 16.16 7.70 -1.00
N ALA A 23 14.88 7.78 -0.63
CA ALA A 23 13.91 6.71 -0.86
C ALA A 23 13.76 6.39 -2.36
N THR A 24 13.67 7.41 -3.21
CA THR A 24 13.65 7.26 -4.67
C THR A 24 14.90 6.54 -5.18
N ALA A 25 16.09 6.92 -4.68
CA ALA A 25 17.34 6.28 -5.05
C ALA A 25 17.36 4.79 -4.65
N VAL A 26 16.92 4.47 -3.43
CA VAL A 26 16.81 3.10 -2.92
C VAL A 26 15.90 2.24 -3.82
N VAL A 27 14.69 2.72 -4.13
CA VAL A 27 13.74 2.00 -4.98
C VAL A 27 14.26 1.80 -6.40
N ARG A 28 14.93 2.82 -6.98
CA ARG A 28 15.52 2.72 -8.32
C ARG A 28 16.66 1.70 -8.37
N LEU A 29 17.51 1.67 -7.35
CA LEU A 29 18.64 0.74 -7.26
C LEU A 29 18.16 -0.70 -7.01
N ASP A 30 17.15 -0.91 -6.16
CA ASP A 30 16.52 -2.24 -5.97
C ASP A 30 15.89 -2.78 -7.26
N GLY A 31 15.40 -1.89 -8.13
CA GLY A 31 14.85 -2.24 -9.44
C GLY A 31 15.88 -2.71 -10.48
N VAL A 32 17.19 -2.55 -10.24
CA VAL A 32 18.23 -3.01 -11.17
C VAL A 32 18.47 -4.51 -11.00
N THR A 33 17.82 -5.31 -11.83
CA THR A 33 17.82 -6.78 -11.74
C THR A 33 18.93 -7.47 -12.53
N ARG A 34 19.50 -6.78 -13.52
CA ARG A 34 20.57 -7.28 -14.40
C ARG A 34 21.90 -6.66 -14.00
N LEU A 35 22.67 -7.35 -13.17
CA LEU A 35 23.99 -6.91 -12.69
C LEU A 35 25.00 -6.75 -13.85
N ASP A 36 24.83 -7.51 -14.92
CA ASP A 36 25.53 -7.39 -16.20
C ASP A 36 25.19 -6.09 -16.95
N SER A 37 24.00 -5.54 -16.73
CA SER A 37 23.60 -4.21 -17.23
C SER A 37 23.92 -3.06 -16.26
N PHE A 38 24.48 -3.37 -15.08
CA PHE A 38 24.89 -2.35 -14.14
C PHE A 38 26.17 -1.67 -14.65
N SER A 39 25.99 -0.60 -15.42
CA SER A 39 27.08 0.27 -15.86
C SER A 39 27.23 1.44 -14.89
N LEU A 40 28.45 1.67 -14.40
CA LEU A 40 28.81 2.98 -13.86
C LEU A 40 28.77 4.02 -14.99
N PRO A 41 28.37 5.27 -14.71
CA PRO A 41 28.06 5.85 -13.40
C PRO A 41 26.69 5.43 -12.85
N TYR A 42 26.51 5.55 -11.52
CA TYR A 42 25.21 5.38 -10.88
C TYR A 42 24.14 6.31 -11.49
N PRO A 43 22.85 5.96 -11.40
CA PRO A 43 21.77 6.86 -11.78
C PRO A 43 21.91 8.24 -11.12
N ALA A 44 21.68 9.31 -11.88
CA ALA A 44 21.91 10.67 -11.41
C ALA A 44 21.06 11.01 -10.16
N GLU A 45 19.88 10.41 -10.04
CA GLU A 45 19.01 10.50 -8.85
C GLU A 45 19.72 9.97 -7.59
N ALA A 46 20.43 8.85 -7.72
CA ALA A 46 21.14 8.24 -6.60
C ALA A 46 22.33 9.09 -6.16
N GLN A 47 23.06 9.67 -7.11
CA GLN A 47 24.14 10.60 -6.80
C GLN A 47 23.60 11.87 -6.11
N ARG A 48 22.51 12.47 -6.62
CA ARG A 48 21.88 13.64 -5.99
C ARG A 48 21.41 13.35 -4.56
N ALA A 49 20.88 12.15 -4.31
CA ALA A 49 20.47 11.74 -2.98
C ALA A 49 21.67 11.61 -2.02
N LEU A 50 22.79 11.04 -2.49
CA LEU A 50 24.03 10.98 -1.74
C LEU A 50 24.55 12.37 -1.41
N ASP A 51 24.68 13.26 -2.41
CA ASP A 51 25.18 14.62 -2.24
C ASP A 51 24.36 15.40 -1.21
N GLY A 52 23.03 15.26 -1.27
CA GLY A 52 22.12 15.86 -0.30
C GLY A 52 22.32 15.35 1.13
N LEU A 53 22.51 14.05 1.32
CA LEU A 53 22.75 13.48 2.65
C LEU A 53 24.14 13.82 3.17
N VAL A 54 25.15 13.85 2.30
CA VAL A 54 26.50 14.31 2.64
C VAL A 54 26.43 15.74 3.15
N LEU A 55 25.73 16.64 2.43
CA LEU A 55 25.55 18.02 2.86
C LEU A 55 24.83 18.12 4.23
N ALA A 56 23.78 17.33 4.47
CA ALA A 56 23.11 17.30 5.76
C ALA A 56 24.05 16.85 6.90
N CYS A 57 24.84 15.79 6.67
CA CYS A 57 25.84 15.33 7.63
C CYS A 57 26.88 16.40 7.95
N LEU A 58 27.40 17.08 6.93
CA LEU A 58 28.41 18.13 7.11
C LEU A 58 27.86 19.33 7.90
N LEU A 59 26.61 19.74 7.66
CA LEU A 59 25.97 20.83 8.39
C LEU A 59 25.72 20.51 9.86
N SER A 60 25.42 19.25 10.18
CA SER A 60 25.18 18.78 11.56
C SER A 60 26.44 18.18 12.22
N GLY A 61 27.62 18.29 11.61
CA GLY A 61 28.88 17.77 12.16
C GLY A 61 28.99 16.25 12.23
N ALA A 62 28.14 15.52 11.51
CA ALA A 62 28.14 14.06 11.45
C ALA A 62 29.06 13.52 10.33
N ARG A 63 29.51 12.27 10.46
CA ARG A 63 30.29 11.60 9.42
C ARG A 63 29.38 11.19 8.24
N PRO A 64 29.62 11.70 7.01
CA PRO A 64 28.81 11.36 5.85
C PRO A 64 29.16 9.96 5.30
N PRO A 65 28.24 9.32 4.55
CA PRO A 65 28.58 8.16 3.73
C PRO A 65 29.56 8.55 2.61
N SER A 66 30.55 7.69 2.34
CA SER A 66 31.61 7.90 1.35
C SER A 66 31.21 7.57 -0.10
N GLY A 67 30.03 6.99 -0.31
CA GLY A 67 29.55 6.59 -1.63
C GLY A 67 28.19 5.90 -1.58
N ILE A 68 27.62 5.57 -2.75
CA ILE A 68 26.32 4.91 -2.87
C ILE A 68 26.24 3.58 -2.10
N PRO A 69 27.26 2.69 -2.12
CA PRO A 69 27.21 1.47 -1.32
C PRO A 69 27.12 1.74 0.19
N GLU A 70 27.76 2.80 0.68
CA GLU A 70 27.65 3.18 2.09
C GLU A 70 26.31 3.84 2.40
N LEU A 71 25.75 4.63 1.47
CA LEU A 71 24.37 5.13 1.59
C LEU A 71 23.35 3.99 1.70
N MET A 72 23.49 2.92 0.91
CA MET A 72 22.58 1.77 1.01
C MET A 72 22.73 1.04 2.36
N ARG A 73 23.98 0.84 2.82
CA ARG A 73 24.23 0.30 4.17
C ARG A 73 23.67 1.21 5.26
N TRP A 74 23.77 2.53 5.11
CA TRP A 74 23.21 3.51 6.03
C TRP A 74 21.69 3.36 6.13
N CYS A 75 21.00 3.30 4.99
CA CYS A 75 19.54 3.15 4.93
C CYS A 75 19.03 1.85 5.56
N ARG A 76 19.86 0.79 5.56
CA ARG A 76 19.57 -0.50 6.20
C ARG A 76 19.87 -0.48 7.69
N ALA A 77 21.05 0.00 8.07
CA ALA A 77 21.58 -0.12 9.43
C ALA A 77 21.06 0.94 10.39
N ARG A 78 20.62 2.11 9.91
CA ARG A 78 20.25 3.25 10.76
C ARG A 78 18.77 3.60 10.70
N PRO A 79 18.05 3.58 11.85
CA PRO A 79 16.68 4.06 11.90
C PRO A 79 16.62 5.59 11.77
N LEU A 80 15.51 6.15 11.28
CA LEU A 80 15.37 7.56 10.91
C LEU A 80 15.66 8.52 12.07
N GLY A 81 15.30 8.15 13.31
CA GLY A 81 15.59 8.94 14.51
C GLY A 81 17.09 9.10 14.83
N SER A 82 17.96 8.32 14.17
CA SER A 82 19.43 8.45 14.28
C SER A 82 20.08 9.20 13.12
N TRP A 83 19.28 9.67 12.16
CA TRP A 83 19.81 10.43 11.03
C TRP A 83 20.12 11.86 11.46
N PRO A 84 21.14 12.52 10.86
CA PRO A 84 21.46 13.92 11.11
C PRO A 84 20.46 14.83 10.37
N LEU A 85 19.18 14.71 10.75
CA LEU A 85 18.05 15.46 10.21
C LEU A 85 17.37 16.18 11.37
N ASP A 86 17.81 17.40 11.65
CA ASP A 86 17.41 18.15 12.84
C ASP A 86 16.02 18.81 12.71
N ARG A 87 15.37 18.68 11.55
CA ARG A 87 14.17 19.44 11.23
C ARG A 87 13.01 18.58 10.71
N LEU A 88 13.05 17.26 10.88
CA LEU A 88 11.88 16.44 10.55
C LEU A 88 10.67 16.87 11.40
N PRO A 89 9.49 17.07 10.79
CA PRO A 89 8.29 17.43 11.52
C PRO A 89 7.96 16.39 12.61
N GLU A 90 7.67 16.87 13.82
CA GLU A 90 7.38 16.02 14.96
C GLU A 90 6.13 15.15 14.71
N GLY A 91 6.21 13.89 15.11
CA GLY A 91 5.10 12.95 14.98
C GLY A 91 4.70 12.71 13.53
N LEU A 92 5.60 12.87 12.56
CA LEU A 92 5.35 12.53 11.15
C LEU A 92 5.99 11.19 10.78
N PHE A 93 7.21 10.94 11.28
CA PHE A 93 7.94 9.69 11.18
C PHE A 93 8.14 9.08 12.56
N ALA A 94 8.21 7.76 12.65
CA ALA A 94 8.61 7.07 13.86
C ALA A 94 10.14 7.03 13.96
N ALA A 95 10.68 7.06 15.17
CA ALA A 95 12.13 7.10 15.38
C ALA A 95 12.83 5.83 14.85
N GLU A 96 12.13 4.70 14.93
CA GLU A 96 12.53 3.36 14.51
C GLU A 96 12.35 3.10 13.00
N ASP A 97 11.71 4.02 12.27
CA ASP A 97 11.48 3.85 10.84
C ASP A 97 12.79 3.62 10.08
N ARG A 98 12.75 2.80 9.03
CA ARG A 98 13.89 2.52 8.16
C ARG A 98 13.45 2.59 6.70
N LEU A 99 14.38 2.97 5.82
CA LEU A 99 14.14 2.91 4.38
C LEU A 99 14.46 1.53 3.78
N ILE A 100 15.41 0.81 4.37
CA ILE A 100 15.73 -0.56 3.98
C ILE A 100 15.58 -1.47 5.19
N ASP A 101 14.91 -2.60 4.99
CA ASP A 101 14.73 -3.63 5.99
C ASP A 101 16.06 -4.30 6.36
N GLU A 102 16.32 -4.42 7.66
CA GLU A 102 17.61 -4.89 8.18
C GLU A 102 17.90 -6.35 7.82
N ASP A 103 16.89 -7.21 7.79
CA ASP A 103 17.08 -8.64 7.55
C ASP A 103 17.17 -8.96 6.06
N SER A 104 16.18 -8.49 5.28
CA SER A 104 16.05 -8.81 3.86
C SER A 104 16.91 -7.93 2.96
N GLY A 105 17.32 -6.75 3.42
CA GLY A 105 17.97 -5.74 2.58
C GLY A 105 17.05 -5.14 1.51
N ARG A 106 15.74 -5.33 1.61
CA ARG A 106 14.75 -4.80 0.67
C ARG A 106 14.22 -3.43 1.10
N PRO A 107 13.78 -2.57 0.17
CA PRO A 107 13.09 -1.34 0.53
C PRO A 107 11.86 -1.65 1.40
N THR A 108 11.67 -0.85 2.45
CA THR A 108 10.47 -0.93 3.29
C THR A 108 9.27 -0.32 2.57
N GLN A 109 8.06 -0.61 3.06
CA GLN A 109 6.86 0.01 2.50
C GLN A 109 6.88 1.54 2.63
N LEU A 110 7.40 2.07 3.76
CA LEU A 110 7.63 3.50 3.94
C LEU A 110 8.53 4.08 2.84
N CYS A 111 9.61 3.36 2.47
CA CYS A 111 10.49 3.78 1.38
C CYS A 111 9.74 3.85 0.04
N ASP A 112 8.93 2.84 -0.28
CA ASP A 112 8.13 2.86 -1.50
C ASP A 112 7.10 4.01 -1.48
N GLU A 113 6.44 4.27 -0.35
CA GLU A 113 5.47 5.37 -0.20
C GLU A 113 6.12 6.74 -0.40
N LEU A 114 7.28 6.96 0.21
CA LEU A 114 8.04 8.21 0.07
C LEU A 114 8.50 8.43 -1.37
N ALA A 115 8.96 7.38 -2.04
CA ALA A 115 9.37 7.43 -3.44
C ALA A 115 8.20 7.75 -4.39
N VAL A 116 6.99 7.26 -4.08
CA VAL A 116 5.82 7.34 -4.98
C VAL A 116 4.99 8.62 -4.82
N LYS A 117 4.85 9.19 -3.62
CA LYS A 117 3.70 10.08 -3.30
C LYS A 117 4.00 11.57 -3.14
N MET A 118 5.25 11.99 -3.21
CA MET A 118 5.66 13.32 -2.74
C MET A 118 5.89 14.37 -3.83
N LEU A 119 5.70 14.03 -5.11
CA LEU A 119 5.62 14.99 -6.23
C LEU A 119 4.46 14.59 -7.13
N GLY A 120 3.53 15.51 -7.36
CA GLY A 120 2.47 15.38 -8.36
C GLY A 120 2.98 15.46 -9.80
N ASP A 121 4.07 14.77 -10.14
CA ASP A 121 4.61 14.80 -11.50
C ASP A 121 3.73 13.96 -12.43
N SER A 122 3.03 14.68 -13.30
CA SER A 122 2.23 14.22 -14.43
C SER A 122 3.02 13.39 -15.46
N ALA A 123 4.34 13.31 -15.37
CA ALA A 123 5.20 12.47 -16.21
C ALA A 123 5.42 11.05 -15.66
N GLY A 124 5.14 10.82 -14.36
CA GLY A 124 5.35 9.54 -13.68
C GLY A 124 4.04 8.81 -13.43
N ARG A 125 3.35 8.37 -14.48
CA ARG A 125 2.21 7.46 -14.31
C ARG A 125 2.72 6.16 -13.66
N GLN A 126 2.45 6.04 -12.36
CA GLN A 126 2.86 4.92 -11.52
C GLN A 126 2.37 3.59 -12.13
N TYR A 127 3.25 2.59 -12.22
CA TYR A 127 2.99 1.32 -12.91
C TYR A 127 1.69 0.63 -12.45
N ASP A 128 1.43 0.55 -11.15
CA ASP A 128 0.17 -0.03 -10.62
C ASP A 128 -1.07 0.74 -11.09
N ARG A 129 -1.06 2.08 -11.01
CA ARG A 129 -2.16 2.92 -11.52
C ARG A 129 -2.38 2.74 -13.02
N VAL A 130 -1.30 2.62 -13.80
CA VAL A 130 -1.42 2.37 -15.25
C VAL A 130 -2.11 1.04 -15.49
N VAL A 131 -1.65 -0.03 -14.85
CA VAL A 131 -2.23 -1.37 -14.99
C VAL A 131 -3.71 -1.37 -14.60
N ILE A 132 -4.07 -0.77 -13.46
CA ILE A 132 -5.45 -0.74 -12.98
C ILE A 132 -6.34 0.10 -13.90
N GLN A 133 -5.87 1.26 -14.38
CA GLN A 133 -6.62 2.08 -15.34
C GLN A 133 -6.80 1.39 -16.69
N GLU A 134 -5.77 0.71 -17.19
CA GLU A 134 -5.86 -0.02 -18.45
C GLU A 134 -6.80 -1.23 -18.33
N ALA A 135 -6.77 -1.94 -17.20
CA ALA A 135 -7.72 -3.02 -16.93
C ALA A 135 -9.17 -2.50 -16.87
N MET A 136 -9.41 -1.38 -16.18
CA MET A 136 -10.73 -0.74 -16.15
C MET A 136 -11.19 -0.34 -17.55
N ARG A 137 -10.29 0.23 -18.37
CA ARG A 137 -10.60 0.61 -19.74
C ARG A 137 -10.98 -0.60 -20.58
N ALA A 138 -10.14 -1.63 -20.60
CA ALA A 138 -10.39 -2.84 -21.38
C ALA A 138 -11.71 -3.54 -20.99
N CYS A 139 -12.01 -3.61 -19.69
CA CYS A 139 -13.26 -4.20 -19.20
C CYS A 139 -14.49 -3.34 -19.50
N ARG A 140 -14.36 -2.00 -19.53
CA ARG A 140 -15.43 -1.08 -19.96
C ARG A 140 -15.70 -1.19 -21.45
N ASP A 141 -14.66 -1.26 -22.26
CA ASP A 141 -14.78 -1.43 -23.71
C ASP A 141 -15.46 -2.77 -24.05
N ALA A 142 -15.22 -3.80 -23.23
CA ALA A 142 -15.91 -5.09 -23.28
C ALA A 142 -17.29 -5.10 -22.59
N SER A 143 -17.73 -4.00 -21.96
CA SER A 143 -18.95 -3.91 -21.16
C SER A 143 -19.10 -5.02 -20.10
N SER A 144 -18.00 -5.42 -19.46
CA SER A 144 -18.00 -6.50 -18.45
C SER A 144 -17.36 -6.04 -17.13
N PRO A 145 -18.17 -5.53 -16.18
CA PRO A 145 -17.73 -5.23 -14.81
C PRO A 145 -17.23 -6.47 -14.05
N GLU A 146 -17.77 -7.65 -14.36
CA GLU A 146 -17.40 -8.93 -13.75
C GLU A 146 -15.95 -9.29 -14.11
N SER A 147 -15.52 -9.00 -15.35
CA SER A 147 -14.15 -9.22 -15.80
C SER A 147 -13.15 -8.36 -15.02
N TYR A 148 -13.49 -7.10 -14.70
CA TYR A 148 -12.65 -6.25 -13.86
C TYR A 148 -12.54 -6.81 -12.43
N THR A 149 -13.67 -7.28 -11.88
CA THR A 149 -13.71 -7.90 -10.56
C THR A 149 -12.90 -9.19 -10.51
N ALA A 150 -13.00 -10.04 -11.53
CA ALA A 150 -12.21 -11.26 -11.68
C ALA A 150 -10.71 -10.94 -11.75
N PHE A 151 -10.34 -9.92 -12.54
CA PHE A 151 -8.96 -9.43 -12.60
C PHE A 151 -8.44 -8.95 -11.25
N ARG A 152 -9.17 -8.07 -10.55
CA ARG A 152 -8.80 -7.60 -9.21
C ARG A 152 -8.63 -8.78 -8.25
N ARG A 153 -9.57 -9.73 -8.25
CA ARG A 153 -9.51 -10.93 -7.41
C ARG A 153 -8.30 -11.80 -7.75
N LEU A 154 -7.94 -11.97 -9.02
CA LEU A 154 -6.72 -12.68 -9.44
C LEU A 154 -5.47 -12.06 -8.82
N LEU A 155 -5.31 -10.72 -8.91
CA LEU A 155 -4.12 -10.04 -8.38
C LEU A 155 -3.97 -10.20 -6.85
N VAL A 156 -5.09 -10.35 -6.15
CA VAL A 156 -5.15 -10.49 -4.69
C VAL A 156 -4.96 -11.92 -4.23
N THR A 157 -5.47 -12.89 -4.98
CA THR A 157 -5.56 -14.30 -4.55
C THR A 157 -4.49 -15.20 -5.16
N ARG A 158 -3.91 -14.84 -6.31
CA ARG A 158 -2.85 -15.61 -6.96
C ARG A 158 -1.64 -14.74 -7.37
N PRO A 159 -0.98 -14.04 -6.42
CA PRO A 159 0.18 -13.20 -6.76
C PRO A 159 1.41 -14.00 -7.26
N VAL A 160 1.36 -15.33 -7.15
CA VAL A 160 2.37 -16.28 -7.60
C VAL A 160 1.66 -17.38 -8.40
N LEU A 161 2.12 -17.62 -9.62
CA LEU A 161 1.56 -18.58 -10.57
C LEU A 161 2.61 -19.61 -10.97
N THR A 162 2.24 -20.88 -10.90
CA THR A 162 2.93 -22.01 -11.54
C THR A 162 2.46 -22.17 -12.99
N GLU A 163 3.07 -23.08 -13.74
CA GLU A 163 2.62 -23.41 -15.10
C GLU A 163 1.16 -23.90 -15.14
N SER A 164 0.76 -24.74 -14.18
CA SER A 164 -0.64 -25.19 -14.06
C SER A 164 -1.57 -24.01 -13.78
N ASP A 165 -1.17 -23.12 -12.86
CA ASP A 165 -1.97 -21.94 -12.56
C ASP A 165 -2.15 -21.07 -13.82
N TRP A 166 -1.12 -20.98 -14.67
CA TRP A 166 -1.12 -20.22 -15.91
C TRP A 166 -2.09 -20.77 -16.97
N LEU A 167 -2.21 -22.10 -17.05
CA LEU A 167 -3.19 -22.77 -17.91
C LEU A 167 -4.61 -22.51 -17.43
N ASP A 168 -4.86 -22.63 -16.13
CA ASP A 168 -6.19 -22.37 -15.55
C ASP A 168 -6.69 -20.96 -15.87
N ILE A 169 -5.85 -19.94 -15.63
CA ILE A 169 -6.22 -18.55 -15.93
C ILE A 169 -6.33 -18.29 -17.43
N GLY A 170 -5.73 -19.14 -18.28
CA GLY A 170 -5.87 -19.08 -19.73
C GLY A 170 -7.21 -19.59 -20.23
N ALA A 171 -7.92 -20.39 -19.43
CA ALA A 171 -9.25 -20.89 -19.75
C ALA A 171 -10.38 -20.07 -19.12
N ASP A 172 -10.06 -19.08 -18.27
CA ASP A 172 -11.05 -18.24 -17.60
C ASP A 172 -11.49 -17.08 -18.50
N LEU A 173 -12.71 -17.21 -19.07
CA LEU A 173 -13.29 -16.24 -19.99
C LEU A 173 -13.50 -14.85 -19.39
N TYR A 174 -13.61 -14.73 -18.04
CA TYR A 174 -13.70 -13.41 -17.39
C TYR A 174 -12.37 -12.65 -17.44
N LEU A 175 -11.26 -13.31 -17.76
CA LEU A 175 -9.94 -12.69 -17.87
C LEU A 175 -9.59 -12.33 -19.32
N ASP A 176 -10.40 -12.72 -20.31
CA ASP A 176 -10.14 -12.46 -21.73
C ASP A 176 -9.87 -10.97 -22.03
N PRO A 177 -10.65 -10.00 -21.51
CA PRO A 177 -10.41 -8.58 -21.82
C PRO A 177 -9.07 -8.05 -21.31
N VAL A 178 -8.46 -8.71 -20.33
CA VAL A 178 -7.24 -8.26 -19.64
C VAL A 178 -6.05 -9.21 -19.85
N ARG A 179 -6.17 -10.19 -20.75
CA ARG A 179 -5.13 -11.21 -20.94
C ARG A 179 -3.75 -10.61 -21.25
N PHE A 180 -3.72 -9.60 -22.10
CA PHE A 180 -2.49 -8.87 -22.45
C PHE A 180 -1.81 -8.21 -21.24
N LEU A 181 -2.60 -7.74 -20.26
CA LEU A 181 -2.05 -7.18 -19.03
C LEU A 181 -1.49 -8.28 -18.13
N ILE A 182 -2.18 -9.41 -18.02
CA ILE A 182 -1.72 -10.56 -17.24
C ILE A 182 -0.33 -11.01 -17.71
N ASP A 183 -0.12 -11.10 -19.02
CA ASP A 183 1.17 -11.48 -19.61
C ASP A 183 2.29 -10.50 -19.24
N GLU A 184 1.99 -9.20 -19.14
CA GLU A 184 2.96 -8.15 -18.81
C GLU A 184 3.27 -8.08 -17.31
N ILE A 185 2.26 -8.24 -16.45
CA ILE A 185 2.37 -7.97 -15.01
C ILE A 185 2.90 -9.16 -14.20
N TYR A 186 2.85 -10.37 -14.74
CA TYR A 186 3.44 -11.57 -14.15
C TYR A 186 4.83 -11.82 -14.74
N GLY A 187 5.86 -11.43 -13.97
CA GLY A 187 7.26 -11.56 -14.36
C GLY A 187 7.94 -12.79 -13.77
N PRO A 188 9.17 -13.10 -14.24
CA PRO A 188 9.95 -14.20 -13.71
C PRO A 188 10.31 -14.00 -12.24
N VAL A 189 10.51 -15.10 -11.53
CA VAL A 189 10.96 -15.09 -10.13
C VAL A 189 12.49 -14.96 -10.04
N PRO A 190 13.03 -14.05 -9.20
CA PRO A 190 14.47 -13.97 -8.98
C PRO A 190 15.04 -15.28 -8.42
N ALA A 191 16.21 -15.70 -8.90
CA ALA A 191 16.87 -16.91 -8.42
C ALA A 191 17.13 -16.89 -6.89
N GLY A 192 17.34 -15.70 -6.31
CA GLY A 192 17.51 -15.50 -4.88
C GLY A 192 16.26 -15.75 -4.03
N SER A 193 15.09 -15.98 -4.63
CA SER A 193 13.87 -16.38 -3.92
C SER A 193 13.80 -17.89 -3.65
N ARG A 194 14.81 -18.66 -4.07
CA ARG A 194 14.89 -20.11 -3.89
C ARG A 194 15.87 -20.46 -2.78
N ARG A 195 15.51 -21.46 -1.96
CA ARG A 195 16.41 -22.11 -1.00
C ARG A 195 16.20 -23.62 -1.13
N ASP A 196 17.26 -24.42 -1.10
CA ASP A 196 17.17 -25.89 -1.13
C ASP A 196 16.24 -26.46 -2.23
N GLY A 197 16.24 -25.84 -3.41
CA GLY A 197 15.40 -26.26 -4.54
C GLY A 197 13.91 -25.92 -4.45
N LEU A 198 13.48 -25.21 -3.40
CA LEU A 198 12.07 -24.86 -3.18
C LEU A 198 11.83 -23.35 -3.15
N HIS A 199 10.64 -22.99 -3.60
CA HIS A 199 10.03 -21.67 -3.38
C HIS A 199 8.92 -21.82 -2.34
N LEU A 200 8.81 -20.85 -1.43
CA LEU A 200 7.72 -20.79 -0.45
C LEU A 200 6.90 -19.54 -0.65
N THR A 201 5.58 -19.68 -0.55
CA THR A 201 4.69 -18.52 -0.40
C THR A 201 4.39 -18.25 1.07
N CYS A 202 4.02 -17.02 1.38
CA CYS A 202 3.48 -16.63 2.67
C CYS A 202 2.06 -17.18 2.82
N GLY A 203 1.75 -17.87 3.91
CA GLY A 203 0.40 -18.37 4.20
C GLY A 203 -0.62 -17.27 4.54
N ARG A 204 -0.17 -16.01 4.70
CA ARG A 204 -1.03 -14.84 4.94
C ARG A 204 -1.31 -14.07 3.65
N CYS A 205 -0.26 -13.51 3.04
CA CYS A 205 -0.41 -12.63 1.86
C CYS A 205 -0.17 -13.33 0.51
N LEU A 206 0.15 -14.63 0.52
CA LEU A 206 0.31 -15.47 -0.67
C LEU A 206 1.48 -15.11 -1.60
N THR A 207 2.22 -14.04 -1.34
CA THR A 207 3.43 -13.66 -2.09
C THR A 207 4.62 -14.56 -1.74
N LEU A 208 5.65 -14.57 -2.58
CA LEU A 208 6.87 -15.35 -2.32
C LEU A 208 7.62 -14.82 -1.09
N LEU A 209 8.03 -15.76 -0.25
CA LEU A 209 8.94 -15.48 0.86
C LEU A 209 10.37 -15.35 0.34
N THR A 210 11.12 -14.43 0.93
CA THR A 210 12.54 -14.25 0.65
C THR A 210 13.38 -15.00 1.67
N PRO A 211 14.28 -15.89 1.26
CA PRO A 211 15.20 -16.56 2.19
C PRO A 211 16.20 -15.53 2.77
N VAL A 212 16.38 -15.51 4.09
CA VAL A 212 17.34 -14.61 4.78
C VAL A 212 18.54 -15.38 5.34
N ALA A 213 19.71 -14.74 5.41
CA ALA A 213 21.00 -15.40 5.70
C ALA A 213 21.00 -16.22 7.01
N GLY A 214 20.24 -15.82 8.03
CA GLY A 214 20.13 -16.52 9.31
C GLY A 214 19.27 -17.80 9.33
N GLY A 215 18.89 -18.35 8.16
CA GLY A 215 18.14 -19.62 8.08
C GLY A 215 16.61 -19.50 8.16
N GLY A 216 16.06 -18.29 8.03
CA GLY A 216 14.61 -18.04 8.05
C GLY A 216 14.02 -17.57 6.73
N TRP A 217 12.75 -17.17 6.78
CA TRP A 217 11.99 -16.63 5.66
C TRP A 217 11.41 -15.27 6.02
N TRP A 218 11.54 -14.32 5.11
CA TRP A 218 11.05 -12.95 5.25
C TRP A 218 9.90 -12.69 4.29
N CYS A 219 8.88 -11.99 4.77
CA CYS A 219 7.73 -11.57 3.98
C CYS A 219 7.82 -10.06 3.70
N GLU A 220 7.57 -9.67 2.45
CA GLU A 220 7.62 -8.27 2.02
C GLU A 220 6.48 -7.39 2.55
N ARG A 221 5.53 -7.96 3.29
CA ARG A 221 4.38 -7.25 3.87
C ARG A 221 4.61 -6.95 5.34
N ASP A 222 4.56 -5.67 5.70
CA ASP A 222 4.63 -5.21 7.10
C ASP A 222 3.58 -5.91 7.97
N GLN A 223 2.33 -6.01 7.49
CA GLN A 223 1.26 -6.71 8.21
C GLN A 223 1.62 -8.15 8.57
N CYS A 224 2.22 -8.87 7.63
CA CYS A 224 2.62 -10.25 7.86
C CYS A 224 3.70 -10.32 8.93
N ARG A 225 4.69 -9.42 8.90
CA ARG A 225 5.79 -9.40 9.86
C ARG A 225 5.36 -8.92 11.25
N PHE A 226 4.42 -7.99 11.31
CA PHE A 226 3.82 -7.52 12.56
C PHE A 226 3.14 -8.66 13.34
N GLN A 227 2.56 -9.64 12.64
CA GLN A 227 1.95 -10.82 13.26
C GLN A 227 2.97 -11.92 13.64
N GLY A 228 4.26 -11.60 13.64
CA GLY A 228 5.36 -12.55 13.89
C GLY A 228 5.83 -13.25 12.62
N VAL A 229 6.53 -14.38 12.78
CA VAL A 229 7.10 -15.16 11.67
C VAL A 229 5.99 -15.49 10.65
N PRO A 230 6.20 -15.22 9.34
CA PRO A 230 5.20 -15.52 8.33
C PRO A 230 5.00 -17.04 8.24
N PRO A 231 3.76 -17.55 8.37
CA PRO A 231 3.50 -18.97 8.20
C PRO A 231 3.80 -19.37 6.76
N HIS A 232 4.19 -20.62 6.55
CA HIS A 232 4.40 -21.16 5.22
C HIS A 232 3.05 -21.45 4.56
N GLY A 233 2.88 -20.97 3.33
CA GLY A 233 1.73 -21.25 2.48
C GLY A 233 2.03 -22.44 1.57
N ARG A 234 1.99 -22.21 0.25
CA ARG A 234 2.33 -23.21 -0.76
C ARG A 234 3.83 -23.49 -0.71
N VAL A 235 4.17 -24.77 -0.67
CA VAL A 235 5.52 -25.28 -0.95
C VAL A 235 5.59 -25.61 -2.43
N LEU A 236 6.53 -25.02 -3.15
CA LEU A 236 6.64 -25.12 -4.60
C LEU A 236 8.04 -25.68 -4.95
N PRO A 237 8.19 -27.02 -5.03
CA PRO A 237 9.44 -27.64 -5.44
C PRO A 237 9.73 -27.28 -6.91
N ALA A 238 10.88 -26.68 -7.19
CA ALA A 238 11.21 -26.21 -8.53
C ALA A 238 11.25 -27.33 -9.59
N ALA A 239 11.49 -28.58 -9.15
CA ALA A 239 11.46 -29.75 -10.03
C ALA A 239 10.05 -30.13 -10.50
N ASP A 240 9.01 -29.77 -9.73
CA ASP A 240 7.64 -30.24 -9.95
C ASP A 240 6.77 -29.18 -10.66
N VAL A 241 7.01 -27.89 -10.36
CA VAL A 241 6.11 -26.81 -10.77
C VAL A 241 6.57 -26.03 -12.01
N GLY A 242 7.74 -26.37 -12.55
CA GLY A 242 8.34 -25.68 -13.69
C GLY A 242 8.62 -24.20 -13.41
N ASP A 243 8.44 -23.37 -14.44
CA ASP A 243 8.65 -21.93 -14.32
C ASP A 243 7.55 -21.28 -13.46
N ILE A 244 7.99 -20.53 -12.45
CA ILE A 244 7.09 -19.73 -11.60
C ILE A 244 7.13 -18.27 -12.05
N ARG A 245 5.95 -17.66 -12.11
CA ARG A 245 5.77 -16.23 -12.31
C ARG A 245 5.20 -15.58 -11.07
N GLN A 246 5.54 -14.32 -10.84
CA GLN A 246 4.96 -13.52 -9.78
C GLN A 246 4.59 -12.14 -10.27
N LEU A 247 3.58 -11.53 -9.65
CA LEU A 247 3.25 -10.14 -9.90
C LEU A 247 4.47 -9.24 -9.69
N ARG A 248 4.64 -8.22 -10.54
CA ARG A 248 5.69 -7.22 -10.33
C ARG A 248 5.52 -6.54 -8.96
N ARG A 249 6.64 -6.20 -8.32
CA ARG A 249 6.70 -5.67 -6.94
C ARG A 249 5.72 -4.51 -6.68
N PRO A 250 5.55 -3.50 -7.56
CA PRO A 250 4.58 -2.43 -7.33
C PRO A 250 3.15 -2.94 -7.14
N LEU A 251 2.72 -3.95 -7.91
CA LEU A 251 1.40 -4.55 -7.76
C LEU A 251 1.29 -5.36 -6.47
N ARG A 252 2.34 -6.09 -6.07
CA ARG A 252 2.32 -6.80 -4.78
C ARG A 252 2.21 -5.85 -3.59
N GLN A 253 2.89 -4.70 -3.67
CA GLN A 253 2.90 -3.68 -2.62
C GLN A 253 1.61 -2.87 -2.58
N PHE A 254 1.12 -2.39 -3.72
CA PHE A 254 0.04 -1.40 -3.78
C PHE A 254 -1.30 -1.94 -4.27
N VAL A 255 -1.36 -3.21 -4.71
CA VAL A 255 -2.59 -3.86 -5.18
C VAL A 255 -2.89 -5.12 -4.37
N THR A 256 -2.03 -6.14 -4.42
CA THR A 256 -2.26 -7.42 -3.74
C THR A 256 -2.43 -7.20 -2.24
N GLY A 257 -1.52 -6.45 -1.62
CA GLY A 257 -1.53 -6.20 -0.20
C GLY A 257 -2.79 -5.52 0.35
N PRO A 258 -3.11 -4.30 -0.10
CA PRO A 258 -4.39 -3.67 0.24
C PRO A 258 -5.59 -4.58 -0.09
N GLY A 259 -5.56 -5.24 -1.26
CA GLY A 259 -6.60 -6.18 -1.65
C GLY A 259 -6.75 -7.40 -0.75
N ARG A 260 -5.69 -7.85 -0.06
CA ARG A 260 -5.80 -8.86 1.00
C ARG A 260 -6.60 -8.34 2.18
N ALA A 261 -6.34 -7.12 2.62
CA ALA A 261 -7.11 -6.50 3.70
C ALA A 261 -8.58 -6.27 3.29
N GLU A 262 -8.83 -5.89 2.04
CA GLU A 262 -10.19 -5.79 1.48
C GLU A 262 -10.92 -7.15 1.50
N ALA A 263 -10.25 -8.23 1.08
CA ALA A 263 -10.81 -9.58 1.05
C ALA A 263 -11.04 -10.16 2.46
N ASP A 264 -10.12 -9.90 3.41
CA ASP A 264 -10.30 -10.33 4.80
C ASP A 264 -11.51 -9.60 5.42
N LEU A 265 -11.67 -8.29 5.14
CA LEU A 265 -12.83 -7.51 5.57
C LEU A 265 -14.15 -7.96 4.89
N GLU A 266 -14.11 -8.34 3.60
CA GLU A 266 -15.24 -8.97 2.90
C GLU A 266 -15.74 -10.20 3.66
N GLN A 267 -14.81 -11.08 4.06
CA GLN A 267 -15.14 -12.29 4.81
C GLN A 267 -15.72 -11.99 6.19
N GLU A 268 -15.12 -11.06 6.94
CA GLU A 268 -15.61 -10.69 8.27
C GLU A 268 -17.02 -10.10 8.23
N LEU A 269 -17.29 -9.19 7.29
CA LEU A 269 -18.60 -8.54 7.15
C LEU A 269 -19.67 -9.50 6.64
N ARG A 270 -19.35 -10.38 5.68
CA ARG A 270 -20.26 -11.47 5.26
C ARG A 270 -20.55 -12.43 6.40
N GLY A 271 -19.58 -12.70 7.27
CA GLY A 271 -19.76 -13.47 8.49
C GLY A 271 -20.78 -12.87 9.47
N LEU A 272 -21.11 -11.57 9.35
CA LEU A 272 -22.19 -10.92 10.09
C LEU A 272 -23.56 -11.04 9.40
N GLY A 273 -23.65 -11.70 8.25
CA GLY A 273 -24.87 -11.79 7.44
C GLY A 273 -25.13 -10.55 6.57
N LEU A 274 -24.14 -9.68 6.36
CA LEU A 274 -24.27 -8.51 5.49
C LEU A 274 -24.02 -8.88 4.03
N ALA A 275 -24.76 -8.23 3.12
CA ALA A 275 -24.47 -8.32 1.70
C ALA A 275 -23.26 -7.42 1.39
N VAL A 276 -22.23 -8.00 0.76
CA VAL A 276 -20.98 -7.29 0.44
C VAL A 276 -20.63 -7.50 -1.03
N GLU A 277 -20.52 -6.40 -1.77
CA GLU A 277 -20.05 -6.32 -3.14
C GLU A 277 -18.64 -5.70 -3.17
N MET A 278 -17.73 -6.32 -3.92
CA MET A 278 -16.34 -5.89 -4.05
C MET A 278 -16.13 -5.03 -5.30
N TRP A 279 -15.36 -3.96 -5.16
CA TRP A 279 -14.94 -3.03 -6.23
C TRP A 279 -16.08 -2.54 -7.16
N PRO A 280 -17.22 -2.10 -6.60
CA PRO A 280 -18.36 -1.61 -7.38
C PRO A 280 -17.97 -0.50 -8.35
N GLY A 281 -18.67 -0.41 -9.49
CA GLY A 281 -18.51 0.71 -10.43
C GLY A 281 -17.09 0.90 -10.98
N PHE A 282 -16.35 -0.19 -11.20
CA PHE A 282 -14.93 -0.16 -11.57
C PHE A 282 -14.10 0.58 -10.50
N ASP A 283 -14.00 -0.04 -9.32
CA ASP A 283 -13.16 0.41 -8.21
C ASP A 283 -13.64 1.71 -7.56
N ALA A 284 -14.91 2.09 -7.71
CA ALA A 284 -15.50 3.33 -7.17
C ALA A 284 -15.06 3.55 -5.72
N TYR A 285 -15.17 2.46 -4.96
CA TYR A 285 -14.63 2.18 -3.64
C TYR A 285 -14.43 0.66 -3.53
N ASP A 286 -13.82 0.18 -2.44
CA ASP A 286 -13.40 -1.23 -2.34
C ASP A 286 -14.54 -2.16 -1.93
N LEU A 287 -15.38 -1.75 -0.97
CA LEU A 287 -16.52 -2.56 -0.50
C LEU A 287 -17.81 -1.74 -0.45
N ARG A 288 -18.87 -2.28 -1.05
CA ARG A 288 -20.26 -1.85 -0.83
C ARG A 288 -20.94 -2.82 0.12
N VAL A 289 -21.42 -2.31 1.25
CA VAL A 289 -22.05 -3.15 2.29
C VAL A 289 -23.50 -2.74 2.44
N THR A 290 -24.43 -3.66 2.20
CA THR A 290 -25.88 -3.43 2.34
C THR A 290 -26.40 -4.16 3.57
N PHE A 291 -27.03 -3.39 4.46
CA PHE A 291 -27.67 -3.87 5.67
C PHE A 291 -29.10 -4.39 5.39
N PRO A 292 -29.68 -5.19 6.30
CA PRO A 292 -31.04 -5.72 6.13
C PRO A 292 -32.14 -4.66 6.00
N ASP A 293 -31.90 -3.46 6.54
CA ASP A 293 -32.80 -2.30 6.44
C ASP A 293 -32.64 -1.51 5.12
N GLY A 294 -31.78 -1.99 4.21
CA GLY A 294 -31.47 -1.35 2.93
C GLY A 294 -30.39 -0.27 3.01
N HIS A 295 -29.88 0.05 4.20
CA HIS A 295 -28.82 1.06 4.37
C HIS A 295 -27.50 0.57 3.79
N VAL A 296 -26.75 1.48 3.17
CA VAL A 296 -25.55 1.16 2.39
C VAL A 296 -24.34 1.93 2.90
N TRP A 297 -23.26 1.20 3.16
CA TRP A 297 -21.94 1.76 3.43
C TRP A 297 -21.01 1.59 2.22
N ALA A 298 -20.26 2.64 1.91
CA ALA A 298 -19.12 2.60 1.00
C ALA A 298 -17.80 2.66 1.79
N ILE A 299 -16.96 1.66 1.63
CA ILE A 299 -15.71 1.53 2.37
C ILE A 299 -14.55 1.48 1.39
N ASP A 300 -13.52 2.26 1.67
CA ASP A 300 -12.29 2.33 0.88
C ASP A 300 -11.10 2.02 1.80
N VAL A 301 -10.45 0.89 1.56
CA VAL A 301 -9.36 0.34 2.37
C VAL A 301 -8.04 0.97 1.94
N LYS A 302 -7.20 1.29 2.93
CA LYS A 302 -5.93 1.97 2.75
C LYS A 302 -4.89 1.30 3.64
N ASP A 303 -3.83 0.80 3.03
CA ASP A 303 -2.71 0.22 3.79
C ASP A 303 -1.46 1.05 3.57
N TRP A 304 -1.35 2.18 4.30
CA TRP A 304 -0.19 3.07 4.24
C TRP A 304 0.62 2.94 5.53
N ALA A 305 1.94 2.90 5.43
CA ALA A 305 2.84 2.99 6.56
C ALA A 305 2.83 4.41 7.15
N HIS A 306 2.75 5.43 6.28
CA HIS A 306 2.85 6.82 6.69
C HIS A 306 1.46 7.51 6.79
N PRO A 307 0.92 7.74 8.00
CA PRO A 307 -0.41 8.33 8.18
C PRO A 307 -0.53 9.77 7.66
N GLY A 308 0.55 10.56 7.72
CA GLY A 308 0.56 11.92 7.18
C GLY A 308 0.36 11.97 5.66
N LEU A 309 1.07 11.13 4.91
CA LEU A 309 0.87 11.00 3.46
C LEU A 309 -0.52 10.47 3.11
N LEU A 310 -1.05 9.53 3.91
CA LEU A 310 -2.42 9.05 3.76
C LEU A 310 -3.42 10.20 3.93
N GLY A 311 -3.28 11.00 5.00
CA GLY A 311 -4.11 12.18 5.27
C GLY A 311 -4.11 13.17 4.10
N ARG A 312 -2.95 13.42 3.51
CA ARG A 312 -2.84 14.33 2.35
C ARG A 312 -3.38 13.76 1.05
N SER A 313 -3.40 12.44 0.93
CA SER A 313 -4.09 11.77 -0.18
C SER A 313 -5.61 11.69 0.00
N ALA A 314 -6.13 12.08 1.17
CA ALA A 314 -7.55 11.97 1.50
C ALA A 314 -8.44 12.74 0.53
N LYS A 315 -9.49 12.06 0.09
CA LYS A 315 -10.52 12.58 -0.81
C LYS A 315 -11.84 11.92 -0.47
N ALA A 316 -12.94 12.58 -0.81
CA ALA A 316 -14.26 11.97 -0.69
C ALA A 316 -14.32 10.67 -1.51
N VAL A 317 -15.05 9.69 -0.97
CA VAL A 317 -15.37 8.45 -1.69
C VAL A 317 -16.27 8.80 -2.89
N ARG A 318 -16.08 8.10 -4.02
CA ARG A 318 -16.85 8.38 -5.24
C ARG A 318 -18.32 8.02 -5.00
N PRO A 319 -19.28 8.92 -5.27
CA PRO A 319 -20.68 8.75 -4.88
C PRO A 319 -21.47 7.76 -5.75
N ASP A 320 -20.86 7.21 -6.81
CA ASP A 320 -21.49 6.27 -7.73
C ASP A 320 -20.71 4.95 -7.76
N PRO A 321 -21.32 3.80 -7.41
CA PRO A 321 -22.73 3.62 -7.01
C PRO A 321 -23.12 4.28 -5.68
N PRO A 322 -24.41 4.63 -5.48
CA PRO A 322 -24.86 5.38 -4.31
C PRO A 322 -24.72 4.60 -3.00
N TYR A 323 -24.45 5.35 -1.93
CA TYR A 323 -24.33 4.90 -0.56
C TYR A 323 -24.90 5.95 0.41
N ASP A 324 -25.23 5.53 1.63
CA ASP A 324 -25.73 6.42 2.70
C ASP A 324 -24.59 6.98 3.55
N GLU A 325 -23.55 6.17 3.78
CA GLU A 325 -22.37 6.56 4.55
C GLU A 325 -21.09 6.06 3.89
N ALA A 326 -20.00 6.80 4.08
CA ALA A 326 -18.69 6.38 3.60
C ALA A 326 -17.57 6.65 4.62
N CYS A 327 -16.56 5.80 4.58
CA CYS A 327 -15.34 5.98 5.36
C CYS A 327 -14.12 5.38 4.65
N TRP A 328 -12.95 5.77 5.13
CA TRP A 328 -11.71 5.04 4.86
C TRP A 328 -11.44 4.06 6.00
N VAL A 329 -10.82 2.94 5.66
CA VAL A 329 -10.40 1.93 6.63
C VAL A 329 -8.91 1.64 6.49
N VAL A 330 -8.20 1.54 7.60
CA VAL A 330 -6.84 1.00 7.65
C VAL A 330 -6.82 -0.32 8.39
N PRO A 331 -5.92 -1.27 8.03
CA PRO A 331 -5.75 -2.47 8.82
C PRO A 331 -5.33 -2.15 10.26
N ARG A 332 -5.90 -2.84 11.27
CA ARG A 332 -5.61 -2.61 12.71
C ARG A 332 -4.13 -2.59 13.07
N PHE A 333 -3.30 -3.31 12.32
CA PHE A 333 -1.87 -3.39 12.63
C PHE A 333 -1.19 -2.02 12.45
N ARG A 334 -1.69 -1.14 11.57
CA ARG A 334 -1.16 0.22 11.43
C ARG A 334 -1.35 1.04 12.70
N VAL A 335 -2.56 0.99 13.26
CA VAL A 335 -2.91 1.67 14.52
C VAL A 335 -2.17 1.05 15.72
N ARG A 336 -1.94 -0.28 15.71
CA ARG A 336 -1.17 -0.94 16.78
C ARG A 336 0.33 -0.69 16.71
N THR A 337 0.88 -0.60 15.51
CA THR A 337 2.30 -0.28 15.29
C THR A 337 2.57 1.16 15.70
N ARG A 338 1.64 2.06 15.38
CA ARG A 338 1.79 3.49 15.61
C ARG A 338 0.56 4.07 16.32
N ARG A 339 0.68 4.33 17.61
CA ARG A 339 -0.45 4.72 18.47
C ARG A 339 -1.09 6.07 18.09
N ASP A 340 -0.31 6.99 17.54
CA ASP A 340 -0.75 8.30 17.06
C ASP A 340 -1.24 8.27 15.60
N TYR A 341 -1.36 7.09 14.96
CA TYR A 341 -1.63 6.97 13.52
C TYR A 341 -2.91 7.72 13.08
N LEU A 342 -4.01 7.55 13.82
CA LEU A 342 -5.28 8.21 13.51
C LEU A 342 -5.22 9.72 13.75
N ASP A 343 -4.51 10.16 14.79
CA ASP A 343 -4.35 11.59 15.12
C ASP A 343 -3.50 12.31 14.07
N VAL A 344 -2.42 11.67 13.62
CA VAL A 344 -1.56 12.19 12.54
C VAL A 344 -2.33 12.23 11.23
N PHE A 345 -3.10 11.19 10.90
CA PHE A 345 -3.99 11.23 9.74
C PHE A 345 -4.98 12.40 9.84
N ALA A 346 -5.64 12.59 10.99
CA ALA A 346 -6.66 13.61 11.17
C ALA A 346 -6.07 15.03 11.04
N ARG A 347 -4.91 15.27 11.68
CA ARG A 347 -4.14 16.52 11.54
C ARG A 347 -3.69 16.74 10.10
N GLU A 348 -3.26 15.67 9.43
CA GLU A 348 -2.77 15.73 8.06
C GLU A 348 -3.84 15.58 6.98
N ARG A 349 -5.12 15.53 7.36
CA ARG A 349 -6.20 15.32 6.41
C ARG A 349 -6.34 16.52 5.49
N ALA A 350 -6.47 16.26 4.19
CA ALA A 350 -6.73 17.33 3.23
C ALA A 350 -8.08 18.03 3.52
N PRO A 351 -8.17 19.37 3.42
CA PRO A 351 -9.39 20.11 3.78
C PRO A 351 -10.66 19.62 3.04
N GLN A 352 -10.52 19.27 1.76
CA GLN A 352 -11.62 18.74 0.94
C GLN A 352 -12.16 17.39 1.43
N ALA A 353 -11.46 16.70 2.34
CA ALA A 353 -11.86 15.44 2.95
C ALA A 353 -12.29 15.63 4.42
N GLY A 354 -12.65 16.84 4.85
CA GLY A 354 -13.02 17.14 6.25
C GLY A 354 -14.15 16.28 6.84
N GLY A 355 -15.05 15.75 6.01
CA GLY A 355 -16.13 14.84 6.43
C GLY A 355 -15.74 13.35 6.44
N LEU A 356 -14.54 12.99 5.96
CA LEU A 356 -14.13 11.60 5.81
C LEU A 356 -13.55 11.04 7.11
N ARG A 357 -14.22 10.06 7.69
CA ARG A 357 -13.68 9.32 8.85
C ARG A 357 -12.68 8.27 8.39
N LEU A 358 -11.60 8.11 9.16
CA LEU A 358 -10.71 6.96 9.06
C LEU A 358 -10.96 6.04 10.26
N LEU A 359 -11.18 4.76 9.99
CA LEU A 359 -11.38 3.71 10.99
C LEU A 359 -10.30 2.63 10.84
N SER A 360 -10.04 1.89 11.91
CA SER A 360 -9.43 0.55 11.76
C SER A 360 -10.46 -0.48 11.29
N ASP A 361 -10.01 -1.57 10.68
CA ASP A 361 -10.84 -2.70 10.27
C ASP A 361 -11.65 -3.28 11.45
N ASP A 362 -11.05 -3.43 12.63
CA ASP A 362 -11.75 -3.92 13.82
C ASP A 362 -12.74 -2.90 14.42
N GLU A 363 -12.48 -1.59 14.31
CA GLU A 363 -13.47 -0.55 14.62
C GLU A 363 -14.67 -0.60 13.68
N LEU A 364 -14.43 -0.76 12.37
CA LEU A 364 -15.49 -0.87 11.38
C LEU A 364 -16.39 -2.08 11.67
N VAL A 365 -15.81 -3.25 11.91
CA VAL A 365 -16.57 -4.48 12.21
C VAL A 365 -17.35 -4.34 13.51
N ARG A 366 -16.80 -3.71 14.55
CA ARG A 366 -17.54 -3.39 15.78
C ARG A 366 -18.71 -2.43 15.50
N THR A 367 -18.50 -1.43 14.66
CA THR A 367 -19.53 -0.46 14.26
C THR A 367 -20.66 -1.15 13.48
N ALA A 368 -20.33 -2.08 12.58
CA ALA A 368 -21.31 -2.88 11.84
C ALA A 368 -22.17 -3.74 12.78
N ARG A 369 -21.54 -4.39 13.77
CA ARG A 369 -22.25 -5.17 14.80
C ARG A 369 -23.17 -4.30 15.65
N ALA A 370 -22.73 -3.10 16.03
CA ALA A 370 -23.54 -2.15 16.78
C ALA A 370 -24.80 -1.74 15.99
N ARG A 371 -24.62 -1.41 14.70
CA ARG A 371 -25.75 -1.09 13.81
C ARG A 371 -26.73 -2.24 13.68
N LEU A 372 -26.26 -3.47 13.50
CA LEU A 372 -27.12 -4.66 13.41
C LEU A 372 -27.94 -4.91 14.68
N ARG A 373 -27.48 -4.46 15.85
CA ARG A 373 -28.24 -4.49 17.11
C ARG A 373 -29.28 -3.37 17.23
N GLY A 374 -29.39 -2.49 16.24
CA GLY A 374 -30.32 -1.37 16.23
C GLY A 374 -29.80 -0.11 16.93
N GLU A 375 -28.50 -0.04 17.28
CA GLU A 375 -27.89 1.18 17.81
C GLU A 375 -27.89 2.27 16.72
N ARG A 376 -28.20 3.53 17.08
CA ARG A 376 -28.30 4.66 16.13
C ARG A 376 -27.31 5.81 16.40
N GLY A 377 -26.47 5.67 17.43
CA GLY A 377 -25.50 6.67 17.87
C GLY A 377 -24.19 6.65 17.09
N ALA A 378 -23.20 7.43 17.55
CA ALA A 378 -21.88 7.52 16.93
C ALA A 378 -21.13 6.17 16.85
N THR A 379 -21.49 5.22 17.73
CA THR A 379 -20.96 3.84 17.76
C THR A 379 -21.46 2.96 16.63
N ALA A 380 -22.51 3.38 15.90
CA ALA A 380 -23.16 2.62 14.83
C ALA A 380 -23.12 3.34 13.47
N ARG A 381 -22.36 4.43 13.37
CA ARG A 381 -22.16 5.23 12.16
C ARG A 381 -20.70 5.25 11.76
N ILE A 382 -20.45 5.24 10.46
CA ILE A 382 -19.10 5.34 9.90
C ILE A 382 -18.77 6.76 9.43
N THR A 383 -19.77 7.64 9.32
CA THR A 383 -19.56 9.07 9.13
C THR A 383 -19.50 9.83 10.48
N PRO A 384 -18.79 10.97 10.56
CA PRO A 384 -18.83 11.83 11.74
C PRO A 384 -20.25 12.35 11.99
N GLN A 385 -20.67 12.47 13.25
CA GLN A 385 -21.88 13.22 13.57
C GLN A 385 -21.60 14.70 13.32
N ILE A 386 -22.38 15.33 12.43
CA ILE A 386 -22.44 16.79 12.38
C ILE A 386 -23.18 17.19 13.65
N THR A 387 -22.45 17.65 14.66
CA THR A 387 -23.07 18.42 15.74
C THR A 387 -23.54 19.70 15.06
N GLU A 388 -24.85 19.85 14.85
CA GLU A 388 -25.41 21.17 14.56
C GLU A 388 -24.98 22.06 15.73
N THR A 389 -23.99 22.91 15.52
CA THR A 389 -23.78 24.05 16.38
C THR A 389 -25.07 24.84 16.29
N ASN A 390 -25.91 24.73 17.32
CA ASN A 390 -27.06 25.59 17.53
C ASN A 390 -26.61 27.01 17.24
N GLY A 391 -26.98 27.52 16.06
CA GLY A 391 -26.96 28.94 15.79
C GLY A 391 -27.87 29.54 16.83
N ALA A 392 -27.26 30.11 17.88
CA ALA A 392 -27.95 30.90 18.85
C ALA A 392 -28.68 32.00 18.06
N LYS A 393 -30.00 31.82 17.95
CA LYS A 393 -30.91 32.95 17.94
C LYS A 393 -30.65 33.67 19.25
N ASP A 394 -30.06 34.86 19.18
CA ASP A 394 -30.32 35.91 20.14
C ASP A 394 -30.15 37.26 19.44
N ALA A 395 -31.30 37.94 19.37
CA ALA A 395 -31.62 39.37 19.28
C ALA A 395 -30.63 40.34 18.60
#